data_AF-A0AAV3QXP2-F1
#
_entry.id   AF-A0AAV3QXP2-F1
#
_cell.length_a   1.000
_cell.length_b   1.000
_cell.length_c   1.000
_cell.angle_alpha   90.00
_cell.angle_beta   90.00
_cell.angle_gamma   90.00
#
_symmetry.space_group_name_H-M   'P 1'
#
loop_
_entity.id
_entity.type
_entity.pdbx_description
1 polymer ?
#
loop_
_entity_poly.entity_id
_entity_poly.type
_entity_poly.pdbx_seq_one_letter_code
_entity_poly.pdbx_strand_id
1 'polypeptide(L)'
;MKSQLRVSPPIVLFLSLIFVASHALRPAELYWRSLLNNAPIPKAIKVLIDPGTIRNLNNNGGGDASIKEQDQEEPDNSNCFSYTIPYCAPAPPNSRPTSTSLFFLPKDLKSGTKKSLHFPKSLDTSQSILLPRHLSDEIPFSSTILDDILKVSSIVPNSRKAKEMRRTIAICEAPGTEGEQKSCVSSLESMIDFSITSLGKNVEAVSTDVDDQENEEQKYNVVGVKKIGNKEAVVCHKQKYPYAIFYCHKAYNIKAYKVLLVGEDENKVKAIAICHQDTSKWTPEHLAFKVLKVKPGSVPICHFLPEDHIVWINKQKYLI
;
A
#
# COMPACT_ATOMS: atom_id res chain seq x y z
N MET A 1 25.99 35.69 78.61
CA MET A 1 25.35 34.47 78.08
C MET A 1 24.49 34.86 76.89
N LYS A 2 25.01 34.71 75.66
CA LYS A 2 24.32 35.15 74.44
C LYS A 2 23.49 34.00 73.87
N SER A 3 22.23 34.31 73.60
CA SER A 3 21.17 33.45 73.10
C SER A 3 21.43 32.96 71.67
N GLN A 4 21.06 31.71 71.45
CA GLN A 4 21.02 30.96 70.20
C GLN A 4 20.22 31.70 69.11
N LEU A 5 20.78 31.80 67.90
CA LEU A 5 20.01 32.03 66.67
C LEU A 5 20.27 30.86 65.73
N ARG A 6 19.23 30.04 65.59
CA ARG A 6 19.16 28.85 64.74
C ARG A 6 18.94 29.33 63.29
N VAL A 7 19.91 29.10 62.41
CA VAL A 7 19.75 29.37 60.98
C VAL A 7 19.42 28.04 60.30
N SER A 8 18.19 27.92 59.80
CA SER A 8 17.77 26.78 58.96
C SER A 8 18.31 26.94 57.54
N PRO A 9 18.69 25.86 56.83
CA PRO A 9 19.12 25.96 55.44
C PRO A 9 17.92 26.22 54.51
N PRO A 10 18.12 26.86 53.35
CA PRO A 10 17.04 27.07 52.39
C PRO A 10 16.68 25.72 51.75
N ILE A 11 15.40 25.38 51.80
CA ILE A 11 14.82 24.27 51.04
C ILE A 11 14.83 24.68 49.57
N VAL A 12 15.81 24.18 48.80
CA VAL A 12 15.82 24.33 47.35
C VAL A 12 14.81 23.34 46.79
N LEU A 13 13.63 23.84 46.41
CA LEU A 13 12.60 23.07 45.73
C LEU A 13 13.09 22.78 44.30
N PHE A 14 13.63 21.58 44.06
CA PHE A 14 13.89 21.11 42.70
C PHE A 14 12.55 20.81 42.02
N LEU A 15 12.04 21.77 41.24
CA LEU A 15 11.00 21.52 40.24
C LEU A 15 11.62 20.69 39.11
N SER A 16 11.51 19.37 39.23
CA SER A 16 11.76 18.45 38.11
C SER A 16 10.64 18.63 37.08
N LEU A 17 10.88 19.52 36.10
CA LEU A 17 10.09 19.51 34.87
C LEU A 17 10.32 18.16 34.17
N ILE A 18 9.35 17.27 34.30
CA ILE A 18 9.22 16.12 33.41
C ILE A 18 8.90 16.70 32.03
N PHE A 19 9.93 16.81 31.18
CA PHE A 19 9.73 17.01 29.75
C PHE A 19 9.11 15.73 29.20
N VAL A 20 7.78 15.67 29.18
CA VAL A 20 7.08 14.75 28.28
C VAL A 20 7.36 15.28 26.88
N ALA A 21 8.22 14.60 26.14
CA ALA A 21 8.44 14.89 24.73
C ALA A 21 7.14 14.60 23.97
N SER A 22 6.24 15.57 23.90
CA SER A 22 5.09 15.54 23.02
C SER A 22 5.62 15.60 21.59
N HIS A 23 5.73 14.45 20.94
CA HIS A 23 5.92 14.40 19.50
C HIS A 23 4.66 15.03 18.89
N ALA A 24 4.77 16.26 18.40
CA ALA A 24 3.67 16.93 17.72
C ALA A 24 3.24 16.08 16.53
N LEU A 25 1.96 15.75 16.47
CA LEU A 25 1.37 14.99 15.36
C LEU A 25 1.61 15.75 14.05
N ARG A 26 1.96 15.03 12.99
CA ARG A 26 2.18 15.63 11.67
C ARG A 26 0.87 16.12 11.06
N PRO A 27 0.90 17.07 10.10
CA PRO A 27 -0.32 17.56 9.43
C PRO A 27 -1.21 16.43 8.88
N ALA A 28 -0.62 15.45 8.20
CA ALA A 28 -1.34 14.29 7.67
C ALA A 28 -1.99 13.41 8.76
N GLU A 29 -1.32 13.26 9.92
CA GLU A 29 -1.86 12.50 11.06
C GLU A 29 -2.99 13.26 11.77
N LEU A 30 -2.86 14.58 11.89
CA LEU A 30 -3.92 15.45 12.40
C LEU A 30 -5.14 15.38 11.50
N TYR A 31 -4.93 15.44 10.18
CA TYR A 31 -6.00 15.33 9.19
C TYR A 31 -6.72 13.97 9.30
N TRP A 32 -5.96 12.87 9.34
CA TRP A 32 -6.48 11.53 9.59
C TRP A 32 -7.36 11.47 10.84
N ARG A 33 -6.85 11.97 11.98
CA ARG A 33 -7.58 11.95 13.25
C ARG A 33 -8.87 12.75 13.19
N SER A 34 -8.86 13.89 12.50
CA SER A 34 -10.02 14.78 12.39
C SER A 34 -11.20 14.15 11.63
N LEU A 35 -10.93 13.33 10.61
CA LEU A 35 -11.97 12.75 9.75
C LEU A 35 -12.34 11.31 10.12
N LEU A 36 -11.44 10.57 10.77
CA LEU A 36 -11.57 9.13 11.00
C LEU A 36 -11.74 8.75 12.48
N ASN A 37 -12.20 9.69 13.32
CA ASN A 37 -12.53 9.47 14.73
C ASN A 37 -11.40 8.76 15.52
N ASN A 38 -10.16 9.20 15.32
CA ASN A 38 -8.96 8.59 15.94
C ASN A 38 -8.77 7.08 15.66
N ALA A 39 -9.31 6.57 14.55
CA ALA A 39 -8.99 5.21 14.11
C ALA A 39 -7.47 5.02 13.96
N PRO A 40 -6.91 3.83 14.25
CA PRO A 40 -5.49 3.58 14.08
C PRO A 40 -5.09 3.69 12.60
N ILE A 41 -3.95 4.33 12.34
CA ILE A 41 -3.36 4.39 11.00
C ILE A 41 -2.72 3.02 10.70
N PRO A 42 -3.08 2.34 9.59
CA PRO A 42 -2.42 1.10 9.19
C PRO A 42 -0.90 1.25 9.08
N LYS A 43 -0.15 0.19 9.41
CA LYS A 43 1.32 0.15 9.32
C LYS A 43 1.81 0.59 7.93
N ALA A 44 1.16 0.08 6.88
CA ALA A 44 1.45 0.41 5.49
C ALA A 44 1.32 1.92 5.15
N ILE A 45 0.46 2.67 5.85
CA ILE A 45 0.36 4.14 5.68
C ILE A 45 1.38 4.84 6.58
N LYS A 46 1.54 4.37 7.81
CA LYS A 46 2.41 4.99 8.81
C LYS A 46 3.85 5.11 8.32
N VAL A 47 4.37 4.07 7.66
CA VAL A 47 5.73 4.09 7.08
C VAL A 47 5.89 5.10 5.95
N LEU A 48 4.82 5.41 5.20
CA LEU A 48 4.83 6.32 4.05
C LEU A 48 4.74 7.80 4.45
N ILE A 49 4.26 8.10 5.65
CA ILE A 49 4.16 9.46 6.19
C ILE A 49 5.25 9.77 7.22
N ASP A 50 6.26 8.87 7.35
CA ASP A 50 7.38 9.01 8.26
C ASP A 50 8.75 9.19 7.59
N PRO A 51 9.28 10.45 7.55
CA PRO A 51 10.63 10.72 7.06
C PRO A 51 11.74 10.02 7.86
N GLY A 52 11.49 9.66 9.13
CA GLY A 52 12.45 8.95 9.98
C GLY A 52 12.81 7.56 9.45
N THR A 53 11.93 6.96 8.65
CA THR A 53 12.17 5.70 7.93
C THR A 53 13.28 5.84 6.91
N ILE A 54 13.38 6.99 6.22
CA ILE A 54 14.44 7.27 5.24
C ILE A 54 15.80 7.47 5.95
N ARG A 55 15.82 8.18 7.09
CA ARG A 55 17.07 8.57 7.78
C ARG A 55 17.79 7.41 8.46
N ASN A 56 17.07 6.40 8.95
CA ASN A 56 17.69 5.23 9.59
C ASN A 56 18.35 4.26 8.60
N LEU A 57 18.05 4.35 7.30
CA LEU A 57 18.69 3.54 6.26
C LEU A 57 20.02 4.13 5.80
N ASN A 58 20.15 5.46 5.78
CA ASN A 58 21.40 6.14 5.41
C ASN A 58 22.51 5.99 6.46
N ASN A 59 22.18 5.71 7.72
CA ASN A 59 23.16 5.52 8.80
C ASN A 59 23.74 4.11 8.87
N ASN A 60 23.21 3.14 8.12
CA ASN A 60 23.76 1.78 8.01
C ASN A 60 24.48 1.52 6.66
N GLY A 61 24.67 2.56 5.85
CA GLY A 61 25.31 2.48 4.53
C GLY A 61 26.44 3.51 4.37
N GLY A 62 27.36 3.55 5.32
CA GLY A 62 28.64 4.26 5.15
C GLY A 62 29.52 3.49 4.17
N GLY A 63 29.38 3.77 2.88
CA GLY A 63 30.21 3.19 1.84
C GLY A 63 29.98 3.89 0.51
N ASP A 64 30.92 4.77 0.15
CA ASP A 64 31.13 5.22 -1.22
C ASP A 64 31.33 3.99 -2.11
N ALA A 65 30.27 3.59 -2.80
CA ALA A 65 30.32 2.55 -3.82
C ALA A 65 29.52 3.08 -5.02
N SER A 66 30.27 3.60 -5.98
CA SER A 66 29.80 3.75 -7.36
C SER A 66 29.37 2.38 -7.89
N ILE A 67 28.11 1.99 -7.67
CA ILE A 67 27.52 0.81 -8.28
C ILE A 67 27.20 1.19 -9.73
N LYS A 68 28.05 0.73 -10.65
CA LYS A 68 27.64 0.58 -12.05
C LYS A 68 26.58 -0.53 -12.07
N GLU A 69 25.32 -0.13 -12.02
CA GLU A 69 24.19 -1.04 -12.30
C GLU A 69 24.34 -1.50 -13.75
N GLN A 70 24.63 -2.78 -13.91
CA GLN A 70 24.72 -3.41 -15.22
C GLN A 70 23.28 -3.53 -15.74
N ASP A 71 22.96 -2.72 -16.76
CA ASP A 71 21.75 -2.85 -17.58
C ASP A 71 21.78 -4.21 -18.31
N GLN A 72 21.53 -5.30 -17.58
CA GLN A 72 21.18 -6.57 -18.19
C GLN A 72 19.69 -6.52 -18.52
N GLU A 73 19.37 -6.61 -19.81
CA GLU A 73 18.03 -6.88 -20.33
C GLU A 73 17.57 -8.26 -19.82
N GLU A 74 17.09 -8.32 -18.59
CA GLU A 74 16.20 -9.40 -18.17
C GLU A 74 14.84 -9.20 -18.86
N PRO A 75 14.20 -10.29 -19.34
CA PRO A 75 12.88 -10.19 -19.94
C PRO A 75 11.90 -9.57 -18.94
N ASP A 76 11.20 -8.51 -19.37
CA ASP A 76 10.25 -7.73 -18.55
C ASP A 76 9.06 -8.59 -18.10
N ASN A 77 9.30 -9.34 -17.03
CA ASN A 77 8.32 -10.19 -16.37
C ASN A 77 7.93 -9.63 -14.99
N SER A 78 8.40 -8.42 -14.67
CA SER A 78 8.25 -7.80 -13.35
C SER A 78 6.96 -7.00 -13.18
N ASN A 79 6.00 -7.19 -14.09
CA ASN A 79 5.02 -6.16 -14.40
C ASN A 79 3.57 -6.65 -14.55
N CYS A 80 3.26 -7.81 -13.97
CA CYS A 80 1.89 -8.25 -13.67
C CYS A 80 1.33 -7.69 -12.35
N PHE A 81 1.97 -6.69 -11.73
CA PHE A 81 1.56 -6.18 -10.40
C PHE A 81 0.52 -5.06 -10.43
N SER A 82 0.15 -4.52 -11.61
CA SER A 82 -0.90 -3.51 -11.70
C SER A 82 -2.24 -4.17 -11.97
N TYR A 83 -3.08 -4.22 -10.93
CA TYR A 83 -4.39 -4.88 -10.91
C TYR A 83 -5.47 -4.19 -11.78
N THR A 84 -5.11 -3.19 -12.60
CA THR A 84 -6.07 -2.19 -13.05
C THR A 84 -6.18 -1.89 -14.54
N ILE A 85 -5.41 -2.47 -15.47
CA ILE A 85 -5.67 -2.26 -16.92
C ILE A 85 -5.23 -3.46 -17.80
N PRO A 86 -5.85 -3.67 -18.98
CA PRO A 86 -5.73 -4.87 -19.81
C PRO A 86 -4.48 -4.98 -20.68
N TYR A 87 -3.61 -3.97 -20.68
CA TYR A 87 -2.36 -3.99 -21.44
C TYR A 87 -1.28 -4.75 -20.68
N CYS A 88 -1.52 -6.05 -20.52
CA CYS A 88 -0.41 -7.00 -20.47
C CYS A 88 0.04 -7.20 -21.92
N ALA A 89 1.23 -6.70 -22.28
CA ALA A 89 1.93 -7.32 -23.40
C ALA A 89 2.03 -8.83 -23.08
N PRO A 90 1.77 -9.73 -24.04
CA PRO A 90 1.91 -11.16 -23.79
C PRO A 90 3.32 -11.42 -23.29
N ALA A 91 3.43 -11.94 -22.07
CA ALA A 91 4.73 -12.32 -21.53
C ALA A 91 5.37 -13.36 -22.48
N PRO A 92 6.68 -13.28 -22.73
CA PRO A 92 7.35 -14.25 -23.59
C PRO A 92 7.10 -15.68 -23.05
N PRO A 93 7.09 -16.72 -23.91
CA PRO A 93 6.61 -18.07 -23.56
C PRO A 93 7.27 -18.75 -22.34
N ASN A 94 8.37 -18.20 -21.81
CA ASN A 94 9.21 -18.80 -20.77
C ASN A 94 9.28 -17.97 -19.47
N SER A 95 8.38 -17.01 -19.28
CA SER A 95 8.42 -16.10 -18.14
C SER A 95 7.75 -16.74 -16.90
N ARG A 96 8.53 -17.13 -15.88
CA ARG A 96 7.99 -17.72 -14.63
C ARG A 96 7.07 -16.71 -13.93
N PRO A 97 5.77 -16.98 -13.73
CA PRO A 97 4.89 -15.99 -13.13
C PRO A 97 5.00 -16.08 -11.60
N THR A 98 5.84 -15.23 -11.02
CA THR A 98 6.03 -15.10 -9.57
C THR A 98 4.80 -14.55 -8.84
N SER A 99 3.74 -14.13 -9.56
CA SER A 99 2.46 -13.66 -9.00
C SER A 99 1.29 -14.65 -9.12
N THR A 100 1.55 -15.89 -9.56
CA THR A 100 0.51 -16.93 -9.76
C THR A 100 -0.26 -17.31 -8.49
N SER A 101 0.28 -17.02 -7.32
CA SER A 101 -0.24 -17.46 -6.03
C SER A 101 -1.37 -16.61 -5.45
N LEU A 102 -1.56 -15.37 -5.91
CA LEU A 102 -2.46 -14.43 -5.24
C LEU A 102 -3.94 -14.61 -5.63
N PHE A 103 -4.26 -15.07 -6.84
CA PHE A 103 -5.64 -15.28 -7.29
C PHE A 103 -6.17 -16.65 -6.87
N PHE A 104 -7.42 -16.70 -6.40
CA PHE A 104 -8.07 -17.94 -5.98
C PHE A 104 -9.59 -17.87 -6.11
N LEU A 105 -10.24 -19.04 -6.03
CA LEU A 105 -11.70 -19.14 -6.01
C LEU A 105 -12.24 -18.97 -4.59
N PRO A 106 -13.43 -18.36 -4.40
CA PRO A 106 -13.99 -18.12 -3.06
C PRO A 106 -14.10 -19.36 -2.16
N LYS A 107 -14.28 -20.54 -2.75
CA LYS A 107 -14.34 -21.83 -2.03
C LYS A 107 -13.06 -22.17 -1.26
N ASP A 108 -11.94 -21.56 -1.63
CA ASP A 108 -10.64 -21.73 -1.00
C ASP A 108 -10.41 -20.73 0.15
N LEU A 109 -11.35 -19.82 0.39
CA LEU A 109 -11.31 -18.86 1.50
C LEU A 109 -11.96 -19.48 2.75
N LYS A 110 -11.40 -20.59 3.22
CA LYS A 110 -11.89 -21.33 4.39
C LYS A 110 -10.74 -21.87 5.22
N SER A 111 -10.98 -22.01 6.53
CA SER A 111 -9.99 -22.54 7.46
C SER A 111 -9.49 -23.93 7.04
N GLY A 112 -8.20 -24.18 7.23
CA GLY A 112 -7.50 -25.40 6.80
C GLY A 112 -7.04 -25.41 5.35
N THR A 113 -7.39 -24.40 4.55
CA THR A 113 -6.92 -24.32 3.16
C THR A 113 -5.46 -23.87 3.12
N LYS A 114 -4.62 -24.61 2.38
CA LYS A 114 -3.21 -24.25 2.15
C LYS A 114 -3.04 -23.53 0.83
N LYS A 115 -2.22 -22.47 0.81
CA LYS A 115 -1.87 -21.68 -0.38
C LYS A 115 -0.37 -21.44 -0.40
N SER A 116 0.32 -21.72 -1.51
CA SER A 116 1.67 -21.17 -1.73
C SER A 116 1.49 -19.68 -1.93
N LEU A 117 2.15 -18.83 -1.14
CA LEU A 117 2.08 -17.37 -1.22
C LEU A 117 3.47 -16.79 -0.97
N HIS A 118 3.70 -15.64 -1.57
CA HIS A 118 4.86 -14.81 -1.29
C HIS A 118 4.36 -13.40 -1.01
N PHE A 119 4.69 -12.88 0.16
CA PHE A 119 4.44 -11.49 0.53
C PHE A 119 5.80 -10.78 0.52
N PRO A 120 6.26 -10.30 -0.65
CA PRO A 120 7.54 -9.62 -0.73
C PRO A 120 7.51 -8.42 0.21
N LYS A 121 8.56 -8.24 0.99
CA LYS A 121 8.81 -6.92 1.59
C LYS A 121 8.90 -5.95 0.43
N SER A 122 8.10 -4.90 0.46
CA SER A 122 8.19 -3.85 -0.55
C SER A 122 9.51 -3.12 -0.33
N LEU A 123 10.62 -3.63 -0.90
CA LEU A 123 11.94 -3.00 -0.85
C LEU A 123 11.89 -1.57 -1.43
N ASP A 124 10.86 -1.26 -2.23
CA ASP A 124 10.53 0.07 -2.76
C ASP A 124 9.74 0.97 -1.76
N THR A 125 9.15 0.43 -0.69
CA THR A 125 8.51 1.26 0.36
C THR A 125 9.50 2.04 1.20
N SER A 126 10.74 1.59 1.28
CA SER A 126 11.79 2.29 2.04
C SER A 126 12.29 3.58 1.38
N GLN A 127 11.94 3.86 0.13
CA GLN A 127 12.42 5.03 -0.60
C GLN A 127 11.32 6.02 -1.05
N SER A 128 10.06 5.59 -1.14
CA SER A 128 8.96 6.42 -1.65
C SER A 128 7.95 6.77 -0.55
N ILE A 129 7.95 8.04 -0.13
CA ILE A 129 7.01 8.61 0.86
C ILE A 129 5.82 9.29 0.19
N LEU A 130 4.69 9.38 0.88
CA LEU A 130 3.60 10.26 0.49
C LEU A 130 4.04 11.70 0.70
N LEU A 131 3.75 12.55 -0.28
CA LEU A 131 4.07 13.95 -0.21
C LEU A 131 3.10 14.66 0.76
N PRO A 132 3.56 15.62 1.58
CA PRO A 132 2.68 16.57 2.22
C PRO A 132 1.77 17.23 1.17
N ARG A 133 0.48 17.41 1.48
CA ARG A 133 -0.50 17.95 0.53
C ARG A 133 -0.01 19.21 -0.22
N HIS A 134 0.56 20.19 0.48
CA HIS A 134 1.05 21.41 -0.17
C HIS A 134 2.11 21.14 -1.25
N LEU A 135 3.02 20.18 -1.06
CA LEU A 135 3.99 19.79 -2.08
C LEU A 135 3.35 18.95 -3.19
N SER A 136 2.43 18.07 -2.81
CA SER A 136 1.68 17.24 -3.76
C SER A 136 0.86 18.09 -4.74
N ASP A 137 0.34 19.23 -4.31
CA ASP A 137 -0.48 20.11 -5.15
C ASP A 137 0.39 21.00 -6.06
N GLU A 138 1.66 21.22 -5.70
CA GLU A 138 2.63 22.02 -6.46
C GLU A 138 3.43 21.19 -7.47
N ILE A 139 3.75 19.93 -7.16
CA ILE A 139 4.51 19.04 -8.04
C ILE A 139 3.56 18.55 -9.13
N PRO A 140 3.74 18.98 -10.40
CA PRO A 140 2.85 18.52 -11.44
C PRO A 140 3.08 17.03 -11.68
N PHE A 141 2.00 16.33 -12.03
CA PHE A 141 2.01 14.92 -12.37
C PHE A 141 1.30 14.76 -13.71
N SER A 142 2.07 14.66 -14.80
CA SER A 142 1.52 14.47 -16.14
C SER A 142 2.56 13.92 -17.09
N SER A 143 2.09 13.26 -18.16
CA SER A 143 2.93 12.75 -19.25
C SER A 143 3.68 13.87 -19.96
N THR A 144 3.13 15.09 -20.01
CA THR A 144 3.73 16.22 -20.72
C THR A 144 5.02 16.74 -20.09
N ILE A 145 5.24 16.47 -18.80
CA ILE A 145 6.42 16.94 -18.05
C ILE A 145 7.32 15.78 -17.61
N LEU A 146 7.04 14.56 -18.06
CA LEU A 146 7.80 13.37 -17.64
C LEU A 146 9.29 13.54 -17.93
N ASP A 147 9.66 14.05 -19.11
CA ASP A 147 11.06 14.23 -19.50
C ASP A 147 11.79 15.22 -18.57
N ASP A 148 11.11 16.27 -18.11
CA ASP A 148 11.65 17.21 -17.12
C ASP A 148 11.86 16.52 -15.75
N ILE A 149 10.89 15.71 -15.30
CA ILE A 149 11.01 14.94 -14.06
C ILE A 149 12.19 13.96 -14.15
N LEU A 150 12.34 13.25 -15.26
CA LEU A 150 13.46 12.33 -15.48
C LEU A 150 14.79 13.07 -15.40
N LYS A 151 14.89 14.25 -16.00
CA LYS A 151 16.09 15.10 -15.96
C LYS A 151 16.41 15.57 -14.54
N VAL A 152 15.45 16.13 -13.81
CA VAL A 152 15.64 16.61 -12.43
C VAL A 152 15.99 15.46 -11.49
N SER A 153 15.43 14.27 -11.73
CA SER A 153 15.67 13.07 -10.92
C SER A 153 16.93 12.30 -11.32
N SER A 154 17.69 12.78 -12.32
CA SER A 154 18.85 12.08 -12.89
C SER A 154 18.54 10.64 -13.36
N ILE A 155 17.31 10.41 -13.84
CA ILE A 155 16.88 9.11 -14.35
C ILE A 155 17.15 9.05 -15.85
N VAL A 156 17.90 8.04 -16.28
CA VAL A 156 18.23 7.83 -17.69
C VAL A 156 16.94 7.59 -18.51
N PRO A 157 16.71 8.34 -19.61
CA PRO A 157 15.57 8.10 -20.50
C PRO A 157 15.55 6.65 -20.99
N ASN A 158 14.35 6.06 -21.07
CA ASN A 158 14.12 4.66 -21.49
C ASN A 158 14.74 3.56 -20.59
N SER A 159 15.38 3.92 -19.48
CA SER A 159 15.70 2.96 -18.41
C SER A 159 14.44 2.26 -17.89
N ARG A 160 14.62 1.14 -17.17
CA ARG A 160 13.52 0.46 -16.49
C ARG A 160 12.70 1.42 -15.63
N LYS A 161 13.36 2.25 -14.80
CA LYS A 161 12.72 3.26 -13.94
C LYS A 161 11.89 4.27 -14.77
N ALA A 162 12.44 4.78 -15.88
CA ALA A 162 11.71 5.70 -16.76
C ALA A 162 10.48 5.05 -17.41
N LYS A 163 10.57 3.78 -17.83
CA LYS A 163 9.45 3.02 -18.38
C LYS A 163 8.34 2.80 -17.33
N GLU A 164 8.71 2.48 -16.09
CA GLU A 164 7.75 2.36 -14.99
C GLU A 164 7.02 3.68 -14.70
N MET A 165 7.77 4.80 -14.63
CA MET A 165 7.18 6.11 -14.43
C MET A 165 6.19 6.49 -15.54
N ARG A 166 6.58 6.27 -16.80
CA ARG A 166 5.72 6.50 -17.96
C ARG A 166 4.45 5.66 -17.88
N ARG A 167 4.56 4.40 -17.46
CA ARG A 167 3.43 3.49 -17.29
C ARG A 167 2.49 3.94 -16.16
N THR A 168 3.04 4.31 -15.01
CA THR A 168 2.27 4.85 -13.88
C THR A 168 1.44 6.05 -14.30
N ILE A 169 2.05 7.02 -15.01
CA ILE A 169 1.35 8.18 -15.54
C ILE A 169 0.24 7.76 -16.52
N ALA A 170 0.55 6.87 -17.47
CA ALA A 170 -0.44 6.41 -18.43
C ALA A 170 -1.66 5.73 -17.77
N ILE A 171 -1.46 4.94 -16.71
CA ILE A 171 -2.56 4.32 -15.93
C ILE A 171 -3.41 5.40 -15.24
N CYS A 172 -2.76 6.41 -14.69
CA CYS A 172 -3.43 7.50 -14.00
C CYS A 172 -4.25 8.38 -14.95
N GLU A 173 -3.68 8.74 -16.10
CA GLU A 173 -4.30 9.60 -17.12
C GLU A 173 -5.34 8.86 -17.98
N ALA A 174 -5.26 7.53 -18.11
CA ALA A 174 -6.23 6.75 -18.88
C ALA A 174 -7.66 7.02 -18.39
N PRO A 175 -8.67 7.08 -19.26
CA PRO A 175 -10.05 7.21 -18.83
C PRO A 175 -10.44 5.99 -17.97
N GLY A 176 -11.29 6.22 -16.96
CA GLY A 176 -11.88 5.13 -16.20
C GLY A 176 -12.86 4.33 -17.06
N THR A 177 -13.16 3.11 -16.65
CA THR A 177 -14.30 2.38 -17.24
C THR A 177 -15.62 3.08 -16.92
N GLU A 178 -16.66 2.86 -17.72
CA GLU A 178 -17.93 3.58 -17.58
C GLU A 178 -18.51 3.41 -16.15
N GLY A 179 -18.68 4.54 -15.45
CA GLY A 179 -19.17 4.59 -14.07
C GLY A 179 -18.11 4.33 -12.98
N GLU A 180 -16.84 4.11 -13.35
CA GLU A 180 -15.73 3.94 -12.42
C GLU A 180 -15.31 5.28 -11.81
N GLN A 181 -15.32 5.35 -10.48
CA GLN A 181 -14.66 6.43 -9.75
C GLN A 181 -13.21 6.01 -9.53
N LYS A 182 -12.26 6.75 -10.11
CA LYS A 182 -10.82 6.55 -9.90
C LYS A 182 -10.08 7.87 -9.74
N SER A 183 -8.94 7.83 -9.06
CA SER A 183 -8.05 8.97 -8.88
C SER A 183 -6.64 8.46 -8.57
N CYS A 184 -5.61 9.12 -9.11
CA CYS A 184 -4.26 8.95 -8.59
C CYS A 184 -3.97 10.00 -7.53
N VAL A 185 -3.46 9.57 -6.39
CA VAL A 185 -3.21 10.42 -5.22
C VAL A 185 -1.77 10.28 -4.74
N SER A 186 -1.15 11.40 -4.42
CA SER A 186 0.24 11.50 -3.95
C SER A 186 0.39 12.00 -2.51
N SER A 187 -0.73 12.32 -1.85
CA SER A 187 -0.80 12.68 -0.43
C SER A 187 -1.81 11.80 0.31
N LEU A 188 -1.61 11.65 1.62
CA LEU A 188 -2.53 10.88 2.47
C LEU A 188 -3.90 11.56 2.54
N GLU A 189 -3.91 12.88 2.64
CA GLU A 189 -5.12 13.67 2.72
C GLU A 189 -5.97 13.47 1.45
N SER A 190 -5.37 13.47 0.25
CA SER A 190 -6.12 13.26 -1.00
C SER A 190 -6.65 11.83 -1.12
N MET A 191 -5.93 10.84 -0.59
CA MET A 191 -6.43 9.47 -0.45
C MET A 191 -7.66 9.39 0.46
N ILE A 192 -7.64 10.10 1.59
CA ILE A 192 -8.77 10.17 2.53
C ILE A 192 -9.98 10.84 1.87
N ASP A 193 -9.77 11.98 1.22
CA ASP A 193 -10.83 12.74 0.54
C ASP A 193 -11.52 11.93 -0.55
N PHE A 194 -10.73 11.26 -1.40
CA PHE A 194 -11.26 10.37 -2.42
C PHE A 194 -12.08 9.24 -1.80
N SER A 195 -11.60 8.63 -0.72
CA SER A 195 -12.27 7.52 -0.04
C SER A 195 -13.58 7.94 0.63
N ILE A 196 -13.61 9.09 1.30
CA ILE A 196 -14.81 9.65 1.94
C ILE A 196 -15.83 10.08 0.89
N THR A 197 -15.39 10.72 -0.19
CA THR A 197 -16.27 11.12 -1.30
C THR A 197 -16.91 9.90 -1.96
N SER A 198 -16.14 8.82 -2.10
CA SER A 198 -16.57 7.59 -2.76
C SER A 198 -17.47 6.70 -1.90
N LEU A 199 -17.23 6.63 -0.58
CA LEU A 199 -17.87 5.67 0.32
C LEU A 199 -18.72 6.30 1.43
N GLY A 200 -18.61 7.60 1.68
CA GLY A 200 -19.20 8.31 2.82
C GLY A 200 -18.23 8.51 3.99
N LYS A 201 -18.68 9.20 5.05
CA LYS A 201 -17.81 9.66 6.15
C LYS A 201 -17.34 8.57 7.12
N ASN A 202 -18.03 7.42 7.20
CA ASN A 202 -17.73 6.39 8.21
C ASN A 202 -16.86 5.27 7.64
N VAL A 203 -15.63 5.61 7.24
CA VAL A 203 -14.69 4.67 6.61
C VAL A 203 -13.64 4.12 7.58
N GLU A 204 -13.11 2.95 7.26
CA GLU A 204 -11.91 2.33 7.86
C GLU A 204 -10.92 2.06 6.73
N ALA A 205 -9.63 2.31 6.95
CA ALA A 205 -8.59 1.81 6.07
C ALA A 205 -7.98 0.54 6.67
N VAL A 206 -7.71 -0.44 5.81
CA VAL A 206 -7.08 -1.71 6.17
C VAL A 206 -6.04 -2.06 5.11
N SER A 207 -4.97 -2.72 5.52
CA SER A 207 -3.92 -3.23 4.63
C SER A 207 -3.54 -4.64 5.08
N THR A 208 -2.87 -5.38 4.19
CA THR A 208 -2.18 -6.61 4.60
C THR A 208 -1.08 -6.23 5.60
N ASP A 209 -0.96 -7.00 6.68
CA ASP A 209 0.01 -6.79 7.75
C ASP A 209 0.81 -8.08 7.93
N VAL A 210 2.11 -7.98 7.67
CA VAL A 210 3.09 -9.07 7.64
C VAL A 210 4.10 -8.80 8.75
N ASP A 211 4.41 -9.80 9.57
CA ASP A 211 5.44 -9.63 10.60
C ASP A 211 6.80 -9.39 9.93
N ASP A 212 7.66 -8.58 10.57
CA ASP A 212 8.86 -7.94 9.99
C ASP A 212 10.02 -8.88 9.57
N GLN A 213 9.78 -10.17 9.41
CA GLN A 213 10.76 -11.13 8.92
C GLN A 213 10.79 -11.13 7.38
N GLU A 214 11.96 -11.36 6.78
CA GLU A 214 12.02 -11.60 5.33
C GLU A 214 11.21 -12.86 5.00
N ASN A 215 10.23 -12.71 4.11
CA ASN A 215 9.30 -13.78 3.79
C ASN A 215 9.59 -14.30 2.40
N GLU A 216 10.19 -15.47 2.32
CA GLU A 216 10.31 -16.22 1.08
C GLU A 216 8.94 -16.79 0.65
N GLU A 217 8.86 -17.29 -0.58
CA GLU A 217 7.67 -18.01 -1.02
C GLU A 217 7.51 -19.29 -0.21
N GLN A 218 6.33 -19.48 0.40
CA GLN A 218 6.05 -20.62 1.25
C GLN A 218 4.56 -20.96 1.28
N LYS A 219 4.20 -22.11 1.87
CA LYS A 219 2.80 -22.45 2.09
C LYS A 219 2.26 -21.80 3.35
N TYR A 220 1.15 -21.10 3.19
CA TYR A 220 0.36 -20.57 4.28
C TYR A 220 -0.91 -21.37 4.47
N ASN A 221 -1.25 -21.66 5.72
CA ASN A 221 -2.53 -22.20 6.11
C ASN A 221 -3.50 -21.06 6.49
N VAL A 222 -4.70 -21.09 5.93
CA VAL A 222 -5.79 -20.22 6.37
C VAL A 222 -6.28 -20.69 7.73
N VAL A 223 -6.12 -19.88 8.76
CA VAL A 223 -6.57 -20.21 10.12
C VAL A 223 -7.83 -19.44 10.51
N GLY A 224 -8.09 -18.28 9.89
CA GLY A 224 -9.26 -17.46 10.17
C GLY A 224 -9.69 -16.61 8.98
N VAL A 225 -11.00 -16.43 8.81
CA VAL A 225 -11.58 -15.59 7.77
C VAL A 225 -12.67 -14.73 8.38
N LYS A 226 -12.53 -13.41 8.27
CA LYS A 226 -13.52 -12.44 8.74
C LYS A 226 -13.93 -11.54 7.58
N LYS A 227 -15.22 -11.55 7.23
CA LYS A 227 -15.77 -10.58 6.28
C LYS A 227 -15.72 -9.18 6.89
N ILE A 228 -15.17 -8.23 6.14
CA ILE A 228 -14.99 -6.84 6.55
C ILE A 228 -15.45 -5.86 5.49
N GLY A 229 -15.99 -6.32 4.36
CA GLY A 229 -16.40 -5.50 3.21
C GLY A 229 -17.56 -6.15 2.49
N ASN A 230 -18.56 -5.36 2.09
CA ASN A 230 -19.66 -5.84 1.26
C ASN A 230 -20.09 -4.77 0.25
N LYS A 231 -20.42 -5.20 -0.96
CA LYS A 231 -20.92 -4.40 -2.08
C LYS A 231 -19.90 -3.46 -2.71
N GLU A 232 -19.18 -2.67 -1.92
CA GLU A 232 -18.23 -1.68 -2.44
C GLU A 232 -17.05 -1.43 -1.49
N ALA A 233 -15.93 -1.05 -2.07
CA ALA A 233 -14.74 -0.59 -1.37
C ALA A 233 -13.95 0.35 -2.28
N VAL A 234 -13.11 1.20 -1.70
CA VAL A 234 -12.06 1.89 -2.46
C VAL A 234 -10.77 1.11 -2.26
N VAL A 235 -10.10 0.75 -3.35
CA VAL A 235 -8.80 0.06 -3.32
C VAL A 235 -7.77 1.00 -3.90
N CYS A 236 -6.70 1.25 -3.14
CA CYS A 236 -5.58 2.08 -3.50
C CYS A 236 -4.35 1.21 -3.71
N HIS A 237 -3.89 1.15 -4.94
CA HIS A 237 -2.74 0.38 -5.40
C HIS A 237 -1.53 1.29 -5.51
N LYS A 238 -0.47 1.01 -4.74
CA LYS A 238 0.78 1.73 -4.86
C LYS A 238 1.37 1.54 -6.26
N GLN A 239 1.77 2.63 -6.91
CA GLN A 239 2.39 2.62 -8.22
C GLN A 239 3.89 2.90 -8.11
N LYS A 240 4.64 2.48 -9.13
CA LYS A 240 6.09 2.73 -9.22
C LYS A 240 6.34 4.17 -9.68
N TYR A 241 6.79 5.01 -8.76
CA TYR A 241 7.10 6.42 -9.01
C TYR A 241 8.12 6.93 -7.96
N PRO A 242 8.92 7.98 -8.24
CA PRO A 242 9.95 8.46 -7.30
C PRO A 242 9.45 8.83 -5.89
N TYR A 243 8.21 9.28 -5.78
CA TYR A 243 7.49 9.44 -4.53
C TYR A 243 6.24 8.55 -4.54
N ALA A 244 5.64 8.31 -3.37
CA ALA A 244 4.51 7.41 -3.30
C ALA A 244 3.30 8.00 -4.04
N ILE A 245 2.83 7.26 -5.04
CA ILE A 245 1.58 7.51 -5.75
C ILE A 245 0.71 6.28 -5.63
N PHE A 246 -0.57 6.49 -5.37
CA PHE A 246 -1.58 5.45 -5.34
C PHE A 246 -2.57 5.67 -6.46
N TYR A 247 -2.76 4.65 -7.28
CA TYR A 247 -3.96 4.54 -8.10
C TYR A 247 -5.09 4.05 -7.18
N CYS A 248 -6.05 4.92 -6.88
CA CYS A 248 -7.23 4.59 -6.11
C CYS A 248 -8.44 4.45 -7.04
N HIS A 249 -9.25 3.41 -6.82
CA HIS A 249 -10.51 3.27 -7.51
C HIS A 249 -11.58 2.65 -6.62
N LYS A 250 -12.85 2.95 -6.93
CA LYS A 250 -14.00 2.37 -6.26
C LYS A 250 -14.41 1.10 -6.98
N ALA A 251 -14.28 -0.03 -6.29
CA ALA A 251 -14.73 -1.32 -6.76
C ALA A 251 -16.16 -1.59 -6.30
N TYR A 252 -17.01 -2.07 -7.22
CA TYR A 252 -18.39 -2.48 -6.97
C TYR A 252 -18.56 -4.00 -7.04
N ASN A 253 -19.64 -4.50 -6.46
CA ASN A 253 -19.97 -5.91 -6.37
C ASN A 253 -18.80 -6.77 -5.82
N ILE A 254 -18.17 -6.27 -4.76
CA ILE A 254 -17.05 -6.94 -4.09
C ILE A 254 -17.45 -7.43 -2.70
N LYS A 255 -16.66 -8.38 -2.19
CA LYS A 255 -16.59 -8.73 -0.77
C LYS A 255 -15.14 -8.61 -0.31
N ALA A 256 -14.90 -7.95 0.82
CA ALA A 256 -13.57 -7.83 1.41
C ALA A 256 -13.46 -8.67 2.68
N TYR A 257 -12.28 -9.24 2.91
CA TYR A 257 -12.01 -10.14 4.02
C TYR A 257 -10.67 -9.82 4.69
N LYS A 258 -10.64 -9.90 6.03
CA LYS A 258 -9.41 -10.07 6.82
C LYS A 258 -9.19 -11.57 6.95
N VAL A 259 -8.01 -12.03 6.56
CA VAL A 259 -7.65 -13.45 6.54
C VAL A 259 -6.42 -13.62 7.40
N LEU A 260 -6.50 -14.51 8.39
CA LEU A 260 -5.36 -14.88 9.20
C LEU A 260 -4.70 -16.09 8.53
N LEU A 261 -3.43 -15.92 8.19
CA LEU A 261 -2.58 -16.91 7.55
C LEU A 261 -1.43 -17.25 8.51
N VAL A 262 -1.04 -18.52 8.54
CA VAL A 262 0.14 -19.00 9.27
C VAL A 262 1.03 -19.76 8.30
N GLY A 263 2.26 -19.31 8.14
CA GLY A 263 3.30 -19.92 7.31
C GLY A 263 3.83 -21.23 7.89
N GLU A 264 4.62 -21.95 7.09
CA GLU A 264 5.35 -23.14 7.54
C GLU A 264 6.50 -22.75 8.50
N ASP A 265 7.00 -21.52 8.39
CA ASP A 265 7.97 -20.88 9.29
C ASP A 265 7.34 -20.27 10.56
N GLU A 266 6.06 -20.55 10.81
CA GLU A 266 5.24 -19.97 11.89
C GLU A 266 4.95 -18.46 11.76
N ASN A 267 5.37 -17.81 10.67
CA ASN A 267 5.06 -16.40 10.41
C ASN A 267 3.54 -16.21 10.26
N LYS A 268 3.02 -15.13 10.85
CA LYS A 268 1.61 -14.79 10.83
C LYS A 268 1.37 -13.60 9.93
N VAL A 269 0.44 -13.76 9.00
CA VAL A 269 0.03 -12.69 8.09
C VAL A 269 -1.45 -12.40 8.29
N LYS A 270 -1.78 -11.14 8.57
CA LYS A 270 -3.16 -10.63 8.52
C LYS A 270 -3.39 -10.08 7.11
N ALA A 271 -3.69 -10.97 6.18
CA ALA A 271 -3.89 -10.61 4.78
C ALA A 271 -5.26 -9.97 4.55
N ILE A 272 -5.31 -9.02 3.62
CA ILE A 272 -6.56 -8.51 3.06
C ILE A 272 -6.82 -9.24 1.74
N ALA A 273 -8.04 -9.73 1.58
CA ALA A 273 -8.51 -10.31 0.33
C ALA A 273 -9.73 -9.58 -0.22
N ILE A 274 -9.77 -9.36 -1.52
CA ILE A 274 -10.92 -8.84 -2.26
C ILE A 274 -11.45 -9.93 -3.18
N CYS A 275 -12.76 -10.16 -3.14
CA CYS A 275 -13.46 -11.08 -4.03
C CYS A 275 -14.43 -10.30 -4.91
N HIS A 276 -14.14 -10.24 -6.20
CA HIS A 276 -15.04 -9.69 -7.22
C HIS A 276 -16.15 -10.70 -7.52
N GLN A 277 -17.40 -10.32 -7.27
CA GLN A 277 -18.55 -11.21 -7.46
C GLN A 277 -18.99 -11.30 -8.92
N ASP A 278 -18.69 -10.27 -9.72
CA ASP A 278 -18.92 -10.24 -11.16
C ASP A 278 -17.64 -9.80 -11.87
N THR A 279 -17.14 -10.68 -12.73
CA THR A 279 -15.92 -10.49 -13.53
C THR A 279 -16.25 -10.44 -15.03
N SER A 280 -17.53 -10.30 -15.41
CA SER A 280 -17.98 -10.30 -16.81
C SER A 280 -17.41 -9.13 -17.62
N LYS A 281 -17.20 -7.99 -16.98
CA LYS A 281 -16.62 -6.77 -17.59
C LYS A 281 -15.10 -6.76 -17.60
N TRP A 282 -14.44 -7.77 -17.02
CA TRP A 282 -12.98 -7.86 -17.07
C TRP A 282 -12.55 -8.30 -18.46
N THR A 283 -11.41 -7.78 -18.92
CA THR A 283 -10.86 -8.15 -20.22
C THR A 283 -10.55 -9.64 -20.27
N PRO A 284 -10.94 -10.37 -21.34
CA PRO A 284 -10.72 -11.82 -21.43
C PRO A 284 -9.27 -12.26 -21.24
N GLU A 285 -8.31 -11.41 -21.57
CA GLU A 285 -6.87 -11.65 -21.45
C GLU A 285 -6.33 -11.49 -20.02
N HIS A 286 -7.17 -11.06 -19.06
CA HIS A 286 -6.79 -10.81 -17.68
C HIS A 286 -6.15 -12.06 -17.05
N LEU A 287 -5.02 -11.86 -16.35
CA LEU A 287 -4.17 -12.94 -15.83
C LEU A 287 -4.94 -13.96 -14.97
N ALA A 288 -5.90 -13.49 -14.16
CA ALA A 288 -6.71 -14.34 -13.31
C ALA A 288 -7.44 -15.46 -14.07
N PHE A 289 -7.92 -15.20 -15.30
CA PHE A 289 -8.59 -16.21 -16.12
C PHE A 289 -7.64 -17.29 -16.60
N LYS A 290 -6.39 -16.92 -16.91
CA LYS A 290 -5.32 -17.85 -17.30
C LYS A 290 -4.88 -18.73 -16.13
N VAL A 291 -4.66 -18.11 -14.96
CA VAL A 291 -4.20 -18.82 -13.74
C VAL A 291 -5.27 -19.76 -13.20
N LEU A 292 -6.53 -19.31 -13.12
CA LEU A 292 -7.63 -20.10 -12.56
C LEU A 292 -8.30 -21.01 -13.60
N LYS A 293 -7.97 -20.86 -14.89
CA LYS A 293 -8.57 -21.59 -16.01
C LYS A 293 -10.10 -21.44 -16.05
N VAL A 294 -10.58 -20.21 -15.87
CA VAL A 294 -12.00 -19.83 -15.89
C VAL A 294 -12.24 -18.71 -16.89
N LYS A 295 -13.51 -18.46 -17.25
CA LYS A 295 -13.89 -17.41 -18.23
C LYS A 295 -14.45 -16.16 -17.52
N PRO A 296 -14.41 -14.98 -18.16
CA PRO A 296 -15.11 -13.79 -17.68
C PRO A 296 -16.57 -14.08 -17.29
N GLY A 297 -16.98 -13.61 -16.12
CA GLY A 297 -18.36 -13.71 -15.62
C GLY A 297 -18.80 -15.12 -15.19
N SER A 298 -17.97 -16.15 -15.39
CA SER A 298 -18.35 -17.54 -15.07
C SER A 298 -18.37 -17.81 -13.56
N VAL A 299 -17.48 -17.17 -12.81
CA VAL A 299 -17.33 -17.34 -11.35
C VAL A 299 -16.81 -16.06 -10.70
N PRO A 300 -17.07 -15.84 -9.41
CA PRO A 300 -16.34 -14.85 -8.62
C PRO A 300 -14.85 -15.20 -8.52
N ILE A 301 -14.00 -14.19 -8.52
CA ILE A 301 -12.55 -14.32 -8.38
C ILE A 301 -12.09 -13.51 -7.18
N CYS A 302 -11.27 -14.14 -6.34
CA CYS A 302 -10.64 -13.49 -5.19
C CYS A 302 -9.15 -13.30 -5.42
N HIS A 303 -8.56 -12.33 -4.74
CA HIS A 303 -7.12 -12.23 -4.61
C HIS A 303 -6.70 -11.62 -3.27
N PHE A 304 -5.50 -11.98 -2.82
CA PHE A 304 -4.82 -11.29 -1.73
C PHE A 304 -4.20 -9.97 -2.22
N LEU A 305 -4.11 -9.00 -1.31
CA LEU A 305 -3.53 -7.68 -1.56
C LEU A 305 -2.11 -7.65 -0.98
N PRO A 306 -1.13 -7.08 -1.70
CA PRO A 306 0.18 -6.74 -1.14
C PRO A 306 0.11 -5.86 0.11
N GLU A 307 1.19 -5.82 0.89
CA GLU A 307 1.30 -5.02 2.12
C GLU A 307 1.13 -3.52 1.86
N ASP A 308 1.64 -3.03 0.74
CA ASP A 308 1.62 -1.61 0.37
C ASP A 308 0.34 -1.18 -0.35
N HIS A 309 -0.69 -2.03 -0.38
CA HIS A 309 -2.02 -1.67 -0.89
C HIS A 309 -2.96 -1.33 0.26
N ILE A 310 -3.78 -0.29 0.07
CA ILE A 310 -4.73 0.19 1.07
C ILE A 310 -6.15 -0.06 0.59
N VAL A 311 -6.96 -0.69 1.42
CA VAL A 311 -8.39 -0.89 1.16
C VAL A 311 -9.19 -0.03 2.15
N TRP A 312 -10.08 0.78 1.61
CA TRP A 312 -11.03 1.60 2.35
C TRP A 312 -12.42 1.01 2.28
N ILE A 313 -13.07 0.94 3.43
CA ILE A 313 -14.35 0.28 3.59
C ILE A 313 -15.30 1.11 4.46
N ASN A 314 -16.61 1.05 4.22
CA ASN A 314 -17.60 1.77 5.03
C ASN A 314 -18.13 0.92 6.19
N LYS A 315 -17.90 1.36 7.43
CA LYS A 315 -18.25 0.68 8.70
C LYS A 315 -19.75 0.46 8.92
N GLN A 316 -20.63 1.29 8.36
CA GLN A 316 -22.08 1.17 8.55
C GLN A 316 -22.73 0.13 7.64
N LYS A 317 -22.11 -0.20 6.50
CA LYS A 317 -22.69 -1.15 5.52
C LYS A 317 -22.47 -2.62 5.90
N TYR A 318 -22.03 -2.90 7.14
CA TYR A 318 -21.86 -4.25 7.73
C TYR A 318 -23.05 -4.75 8.55
N LEU A 319 -24.00 -3.88 8.87
CA LEU A 319 -25.07 -4.18 9.84
C LEU A 319 -26.39 -4.62 9.19
N ILE A 320 -26.33 -5.23 7.99
CA ILE A 320 -27.51 -5.81 7.33
C ILE A 320 -27.20 -7.24 6.91
#